data_AF-A0A7S2YB50-F1
#
_entry.id   AF-A0A7S2YB50-F1
#
_cell.length_a   1.000
_cell.length_b   1.000
_cell.length_c   1.000
_cell.angle_alpha   90.00
_cell.angle_beta   90.00
_cell.angle_gamma   90.00
#
_symmetry.space_group_name_H-M   'P 1'
#
loop_
_entity.id
_entity.type
_entity.pdbx_description
1 polymer ?
#
loop_
_entity_poly.entity_id
_entity_poly.type
_entity_poly.pdbx_seq_one_letter_code
_entity_poly.pdbx_strand_id
1 'polypeptide(L)'
;VSFSDVLYGYDPFVESLIKALTSEGIFVAQVGAASFLDDDPTLDKADSVLLQFEKRLEKFGAISMTSYTESHGEFTMPWAFNVAFMGYESMANWHMEEAMVNLVLGGRAVTTKSGEFPFKYVDGGTVMDYQYPSRIEETLYCLQEPKPQPCIDHPVRGYNPDIPNIPATELEMRPSTIPNAGRGVFYK
;
A
#
# COMPACT_ATOMS: atom_id res chain seq x y z
N VAL A 1 -5.82 -28.04 -8.91
CA VAL A 1 -6.49 -26.86 -8.33
C VAL A 1 -6.13 -26.84 -6.86
N SER A 2 -5.46 -25.79 -6.41
CA SER A 2 -5.11 -25.65 -4.99
C SER A 2 -6.39 -25.43 -4.18
N PHE A 3 -6.39 -25.80 -2.89
CA PHE A 3 -7.54 -25.57 -2.02
C PHE A 3 -7.87 -24.06 -1.90
N SER A 4 -6.86 -23.20 -1.96
CA SER A 4 -7.00 -21.74 -1.98
C SER A 4 -7.73 -21.23 -3.22
N ASP A 5 -7.51 -21.82 -4.41
CA ASP A 5 -8.18 -21.39 -5.64
C ASP A 5 -9.71 -21.62 -5.55
N VAL A 6 -10.10 -22.72 -4.89
CA VAL A 6 -11.51 -23.06 -4.67
C VAL A 6 -12.14 -22.14 -3.61
N LEU A 7 -11.43 -21.84 -2.53
CA LEU A 7 -11.93 -20.98 -1.47
C LEU A 7 -12.11 -19.53 -1.91
N TYR A 8 -11.10 -18.94 -2.54
CA TYR A 8 -11.15 -17.54 -2.98
C TYR A 8 -12.07 -17.33 -4.17
N GLY A 9 -12.30 -18.39 -4.97
CA GLY A 9 -13.29 -18.40 -6.05
C GLY A 9 -14.74 -18.60 -5.60
N TYR A 10 -15.00 -18.93 -4.33
CA TYR A 10 -16.33 -19.31 -3.84
C TYR A 10 -17.05 -18.13 -3.16
N ASP A 11 -18.00 -17.55 -3.87
CA ASP A 11 -18.77 -16.36 -3.43
C ASP A 11 -19.31 -16.46 -2.00
N PRO A 12 -19.98 -17.55 -1.55
CA PRO A 12 -20.51 -17.63 -0.19
C PRO A 12 -19.43 -17.56 0.89
N PHE A 13 -18.22 -18.04 0.59
CA PHE A 13 -17.11 -17.95 1.53
C PHE A 13 -16.64 -16.50 1.67
N VAL A 14 -16.34 -15.81 0.56
CA VAL A 14 -15.91 -14.41 0.59
C VAL A 14 -16.99 -13.52 1.21
N GLU A 15 -18.25 -13.73 0.83
CA GLU A 15 -19.39 -13.02 1.42
C GLU A 15 -19.46 -13.23 2.95
N SER A 16 -19.24 -14.45 3.43
CA SER A 16 -19.24 -14.73 4.88
C SER A 16 -18.09 -14.05 5.62
N LEU A 17 -16.91 -13.94 5.01
CA LEU A 17 -15.78 -13.20 5.58
C LEU A 17 -16.11 -11.71 5.71
N ILE A 18 -16.65 -11.11 4.65
CA ILE A 18 -16.99 -9.68 4.64
C ILE A 18 -18.15 -9.38 5.59
N LYS A 19 -19.19 -10.22 5.62
CA LYS A 19 -20.32 -10.05 6.56
C LYS A 19 -19.94 -10.25 8.03
N ALA A 20 -18.80 -10.89 8.32
CA ALA A 20 -18.30 -10.99 9.68
C ALA A 20 -17.64 -9.69 10.17
N LEU A 21 -17.34 -8.75 9.27
CA LEU A 21 -16.77 -7.46 9.59
C LEU A 21 -17.85 -6.42 9.92
N THR A 22 -17.45 -5.38 10.66
CA THR A 22 -18.28 -4.19 10.84
C THR A 22 -18.25 -3.32 9.58
N SER A 23 -19.07 -2.27 9.52
CA SER A 23 -19.07 -1.30 8.41
C SER A 23 -17.72 -0.59 8.23
N GLU A 24 -16.94 -0.45 9.30
CA GLU A 24 -15.56 0.10 9.28
C GLU A 24 -14.50 -1.01 9.40
N GLY A 25 -14.86 -2.24 9.03
CA GLY A 25 -13.97 -3.38 9.09
C GLY A 25 -12.82 -3.26 8.10
N ILE A 26 -11.72 -3.94 8.43
CA ILE A 26 -10.56 -4.09 7.57
C ILE A 26 -10.33 -5.58 7.38
N PHE A 27 -10.16 -6.00 6.13
CA PHE A 27 -9.72 -7.34 5.79
C PHE A 27 -8.28 -7.28 5.30
N VAL A 28 -7.41 -8.16 5.82
CA VAL A 28 -6.02 -8.26 5.39
C VAL A 28 -5.73 -9.69 5.00
N ALA A 29 -5.18 -9.91 3.81
CA ALA A 29 -4.72 -11.20 3.35
C ALA A 29 -3.29 -11.13 2.83
N GLN A 30 -2.51 -12.15 3.17
CA GLN A 30 -1.24 -12.42 2.52
C GLN A 30 -1.53 -13.01 1.13
N VAL A 31 -0.89 -12.49 0.08
CA VAL A 31 -1.22 -12.82 -1.32
C VAL A 31 -0.08 -13.41 -2.13
N GLY A 32 1.11 -13.54 -1.54
CA GLY A 32 2.22 -14.29 -2.13
C GLY A 32 3.56 -13.66 -1.80
N ALA A 33 4.58 -14.10 -2.53
CA ALA A 33 5.83 -13.38 -2.65
C ALA A 33 5.60 -12.03 -3.33
N ALA A 34 6.35 -11.01 -2.93
CA ALA A 34 6.35 -9.72 -3.58
C ALA A 34 6.90 -9.81 -5.01
N SER A 35 6.45 -8.91 -5.87
CA SER A 35 6.89 -8.85 -7.26
C SER A 35 8.27 -8.23 -7.44
N PHE A 36 8.93 -8.57 -8.55
CA PHE A 36 10.20 -8.02 -9.00
C PHE A 36 10.03 -7.26 -10.32
N LEU A 37 11.01 -6.42 -10.67
CA LEU A 37 10.95 -5.59 -11.89
C LEU A 37 10.99 -6.40 -13.20
N ASP A 38 11.52 -7.61 -13.15
CA ASP A 38 11.63 -8.55 -14.26
C ASP A 38 10.46 -9.55 -14.31
N ASP A 39 9.50 -9.46 -13.38
CA ASP A 39 8.27 -10.23 -13.47
C ASP A 39 7.50 -9.83 -14.73
N ASP A 40 6.94 -10.83 -15.41
CA ASP A 40 6.12 -10.61 -16.60
C ASP A 40 4.79 -9.93 -16.18
N PRO A 41 4.53 -8.68 -16.60
CA PRO A 41 3.30 -7.97 -16.25
C PRO A 41 2.07 -8.59 -16.93
N THR A 42 2.27 -9.43 -17.95
CA THR A 42 1.25 -10.16 -18.69
C THR A 42 0.99 -11.57 -18.17
N LEU A 43 1.83 -12.08 -17.24
CA LEU A 43 1.53 -13.31 -16.51
C LEU A 43 0.36 -13.06 -15.53
N ASP A 44 -0.82 -13.18 -16.12
CA ASP A 44 -2.07 -13.68 -15.56
C ASP A 44 -2.78 -12.87 -14.48
N LYS A 45 -2.70 -11.54 -14.45
CA LYS A 45 -3.60 -10.78 -13.55
C LYS A 45 -5.08 -10.93 -13.93
N ALA A 46 -5.44 -10.90 -15.22
CA ALA A 46 -6.83 -10.88 -15.67
C ALA A 46 -7.66 -12.11 -15.21
N ASP A 47 -7.02 -13.28 -15.11
CA ASP A 47 -7.62 -14.55 -14.65
C ASP A 47 -7.03 -15.07 -13.33
N SER A 48 -6.09 -14.36 -12.70
CA SER A 48 -5.51 -14.77 -11.41
C SER A 48 -6.60 -14.91 -10.34
N VAL A 49 -6.44 -15.93 -9.51
CA VAL A 49 -7.22 -16.15 -8.28
C VAL A 49 -7.24 -14.89 -7.41
N LEU A 50 -6.15 -14.12 -7.39
CA LEU A 50 -6.04 -12.87 -6.63
C LEU A 50 -6.96 -11.78 -7.19
N LEU A 51 -6.93 -11.48 -8.49
CA LEU A 51 -7.83 -10.46 -9.07
C LEU A 51 -9.29 -10.88 -8.93
N GLN A 52 -9.56 -12.17 -9.07
CA GLN A 52 -10.86 -12.76 -8.83
C GLN A 52 -11.33 -12.59 -7.38
N PHE A 53 -10.41 -12.69 -6.42
CA PHE A 53 -10.68 -12.47 -5.02
C PHE A 53 -10.93 -10.99 -4.71
N GLU A 54 -10.10 -10.09 -5.24
CA GLU A 54 -10.27 -8.63 -5.16
C GLU A 54 -11.62 -8.16 -5.70
N LYS A 55 -11.99 -8.61 -6.90
CA LYS A 55 -13.32 -8.32 -7.50
C LYS A 55 -14.48 -8.80 -6.63
N ARG A 56 -14.30 -9.90 -5.89
CA ARG A 56 -15.32 -10.40 -4.95
C ARG A 56 -15.36 -9.57 -3.67
N LEU A 57 -14.21 -9.14 -3.15
CA LEU A 57 -14.15 -8.22 -2.02
C LEU A 57 -14.89 -6.91 -2.34
N GLU A 58 -14.66 -6.33 -3.53
CA GLU A 58 -15.41 -5.17 -4.03
C GLU A 58 -16.92 -5.46 -4.14
N LYS A 59 -17.28 -6.58 -4.78
CA LYS A 59 -18.68 -7.01 -4.93
C LYS A 59 -19.42 -7.10 -3.59
N PHE A 60 -18.75 -7.52 -2.53
CA PHE A 60 -19.37 -7.76 -1.22
C PHE A 60 -19.24 -6.60 -0.22
N GLY A 61 -18.54 -5.51 -0.56
CA GLY A 61 -18.60 -4.27 0.23
C GLY A 61 -17.27 -3.57 0.49
N ALA A 62 -16.14 -4.05 -0.04
CA ALA A 62 -14.89 -3.29 0.02
C ALA A 62 -15.04 -2.00 -0.81
N ILE A 63 -14.78 -0.85 -0.19
CA ILE A 63 -14.82 0.47 -0.84
C ILE A 63 -13.46 0.88 -1.42
N SER A 64 -12.38 0.28 -0.92
CA SER A 64 -11.01 0.57 -1.33
C SER A 64 -10.12 -0.61 -0.98
N MET A 65 -9.08 -0.81 -1.77
CA MET A 65 -8.05 -1.82 -1.55
C MET A 65 -6.67 -1.21 -1.79
N THR A 66 -5.68 -1.66 -1.03
CA THR A 66 -4.27 -1.30 -1.23
C THR A 66 -3.38 -2.50 -0.94
N SER A 67 -2.20 -2.52 -1.56
CA SER A 67 -1.18 -3.54 -1.31
C SER A 67 0.04 -2.94 -0.61
N TYR A 68 0.68 -3.74 0.23
CA TYR A 68 2.00 -3.43 0.78
C TYR A 68 2.87 -4.68 0.81
N THR A 69 4.18 -4.48 0.93
CA THR A 69 5.15 -5.56 1.04
C THR A 69 5.85 -5.50 2.40
N GLU A 70 6.00 -6.65 3.05
CA GLU A 70 6.73 -6.78 4.32
C GLU A 70 7.84 -7.83 4.17
N SER A 71 9.03 -7.50 4.67
CA SER A 71 10.23 -8.35 4.58
C SER A 71 10.62 -9.01 5.91
N HIS A 72 10.04 -8.57 7.03
CA HIS A 72 10.35 -9.06 8.37
C HIS A 72 9.50 -10.27 8.80
N GLY A 73 8.84 -10.95 7.87
CA GLY A 73 8.03 -12.15 8.14
C GLY A 73 8.81 -13.46 8.26
N GLU A 74 10.15 -13.41 8.23
CA GLU A 74 11.05 -14.59 8.22
C GLU A 74 10.83 -15.55 7.03
N PHE A 75 10.16 -15.08 5.99
CA PHE A 75 10.05 -15.80 4.71
C PHE A 75 11.36 -15.69 3.90
N THR A 76 11.52 -16.56 2.90
CA THR A 76 12.70 -16.56 2.02
C THR A 76 12.82 -15.32 1.13
N MET A 77 11.77 -14.50 1.07
CA MET A 77 11.68 -13.27 0.28
C MET A 77 10.60 -12.36 0.89
N PRO A 78 10.55 -11.06 0.54
CA PRO A 78 9.47 -10.18 0.95
C PRO A 78 8.12 -10.71 0.45
N TRP A 79 7.08 -10.54 1.27
CA TRP A 79 5.74 -11.04 0.98
C TRP A 79 4.76 -9.88 0.81
N ALA A 80 3.85 -10.05 -0.16
CA ALA A 80 2.81 -9.09 -0.48
C ALA A 80 1.56 -9.36 0.36
N PHE A 81 0.94 -8.28 0.81
CA PHE A 81 -0.30 -8.26 1.55
C PHE A 81 -1.29 -7.34 0.85
N ASN A 82 -2.56 -7.74 0.80
CA ASN A 82 -3.65 -6.91 0.31
C ASN A 82 -4.56 -6.55 1.48
N VAL A 83 -4.93 -5.27 1.55
CA VAL A 83 -5.77 -4.67 2.58
C VAL A 83 -7.03 -4.13 1.92
N ALA A 84 -8.19 -4.63 2.34
CA ALA A 84 -9.49 -4.15 1.88
C ALA A 84 -10.23 -3.43 3.01
N PHE A 85 -10.71 -2.23 2.71
CA PHE A 85 -11.43 -1.35 3.64
C PHE A 85 -12.93 -1.41 3.35
N MET A 86 -13.75 -1.60 4.38
CA MET A 86 -15.21 -1.61 4.25
C MET A 86 -15.84 -0.20 4.39
N GLY A 87 -15.11 0.73 5.02
CA GLY A 87 -15.61 2.06 5.34
C GLY A 87 -14.56 3.15 5.27
N TYR A 88 -15.00 4.40 5.07
CA TYR A 88 -14.12 5.54 4.83
C TYR A 88 -13.30 5.93 6.06
N GLU A 89 -13.79 5.66 7.27
CA GLU A 89 -13.06 5.96 8.50
C GLU A 89 -11.85 5.02 8.63
N SER A 90 -12.04 3.72 8.35
CA SER A 90 -10.94 2.75 8.33
C SER A 90 -9.86 3.11 7.30
N MET A 91 -10.26 3.58 6.13
CA MET A 91 -9.35 4.06 5.09
C MET A 91 -8.63 5.36 5.47
N ALA A 92 -9.33 6.30 6.10
CA ALA A 92 -8.74 7.54 6.60
C ALA A 92 -7.71 7.25 7.72
N ASN A 93 -8.02 6.30 8.60
CA ASN A 93 -7.11 5.84 9.66
C ASN A 93 -5.85 5.19 9.09
N TRP A 94 -5.92 4.51 7.94
CA TRP A 94 -4.74 3.98 7.26
C TRP A 94 -3.77 5.08 6.81
N HIS A 95 -4.30 6.21 6.35
CA HIS A 95 -3.55 7.36 5.83
C HIS A 95 -3.23 8.42 6.88
N MET A 96 -3.21 8.05 8.17
CA MET A 96 -2.78 8.96 9.23
C MET A 96 -1.30 9.30 9.10
N GLU A 97 -0.94 10.50 9.55
CA GLU A 97 0.46 10.91 9.68
C GLU A 97 1.20 10.04 10.73
N GLU A 98 2.50 9.85 10.56
CA GLU A 98 3.36 9.04 11.42
C GLU A 98 3.16 9.34 12.91
N ALA A 99 3.12 10.62 13.30
CA ALA A 99 2.97 11.02 14.69
C ALA A 99 1.64 10.54 15.30
N MET A 100 0.56 10.58 14.51
CA MET A 100 -0.76 10.11 14.92
C MET A 100 -0.79 8.58 14.99
N VAL A 101 -0.18 7.89 14.03
CA VAL A 101 -0.05 6.43 14.07
C VAL A 101 0.72 6.00 15.32
N ASN A 102 1.85 6.62 15.61
CA ASN A 102 2.65 6.33 16.81
C ASN A 102 1.87 6.58 18.10
N LEU A 103 1.09 7.66 18.18
CA LEU A 103 0.22 7.93 19.32
C LEU A 103 -0.83 6.84 19.51
N VAL A 104 -1.51 6.44 18.42
CA VAL A 104 -2.53 5.38 18.43
C VAL A 104 -1.92 4.03 18.79
N LEU A 105 -0.76 3.68 18.22
CA LEU A 105 -0.06 2.45 18.56
C LEU A 105 0.36 2.45 20.03
N GLY A 106 0.92 3.54 20.54
CA GLY A 106 1.28 3.67 21.96
C GLY A 106 0.09 3.52 22.90
N GLY A 107 -1.09 4.02 22.52
CA GLY A 107 -2.32 3.90 23.31
C GLY A 107 -2.99 2.53 23.24
N ARG A 108 -2.76 1.75 22.18
CA ARG A 108 -3.41 0.44 21.94
C ARG A 108 -2.49 -0.75 22.20
N ALA A 109 -1.18 -0.55 22.11
CA ALA A 109 -0.19 -1.58 22.32
C ALA A 109 -0.20 -2.04 23.78
N VAL A 110 -0.31 -3.35 23.99
CA VAL A 110 -0.09 -3.93 25.31
C VAL A 110 1.41 -3.89 25.59
N THR A 111 1.80 -3.17 26.63
CA THR A 111 3.20 -3.07 27.03
C THR A 111 3.76 -4.44 27.42
N THR A 112 5.02 -4.66 27.07
CA THR A 112 5.74 -5.87 27.48
C THR A 112 6.01 -5.86 28.99
N LYS A 113 6.45 -7.00 29.55
CA LYS A 113 6.82 -7.08 30.98
C LYS A 113 7.96 -6.13 31.36
N SER A 114 8.81 -5.72 30.42
CA SER A 114 9.87 -4.73 30.62
C SER A 114 9.38 -3.27 30.52
N GLY A 115 8.12 -3.05 30.14
CA GLY A 115 7.58 -1.72 29.86
C GLY A 115 7.95 -1.18 28.49
N GLU A 116 8.63 -1.97 27.66
CA GLU A 116 9.02 -1.59 26.30
C GLU A 116 7.84 -1.76 25.32
N PHE A 117 7.92 -1.04 24.21
CA PHE A 117 6.98 -1.12 23.11
C PHE A 117 7.06 -2.52 22.46
N PRO A 118 5.92 -3.20 22.22
CA PRO A 118 5.92 -4.61 21.82
C PRO A 118 6.28 -4.84 20.34
N PHE A 119 6.22 -3.80 19.49
CA PHE A 119 6.48 -3.94 18.06
C PHE A 119 7.96 -3.63 17.75
N LYS A 120 8.62 -4.59 17.10
CA LYS A 120 10.04 -4.50 16.73
C LYS A 120 10.27 -3.87 15.35
N TYR A 121 9.32 -4.07 14.44
CA TYR A 121 9.44 -3.70 13.02
C TYR A 121 8.31 -2.79 12.54
N VAL A 122 7.33 -2.50 13.40
CA VAL A 122 6.15 -1.71 13.03
C VAL A 122 6.07 -0.48 13.93
N ASP A 123 6.16 0.68 13.30
CA ASP A 123 5.94 2.00 13.87
C ASP A 123 5.18 2.89 12.85
N GLY A 124 5.00 4.16 13.18
CA GLY A 124 4.30 5.11 12.31
C GLY A 124 4.98 5.33 10.97
N GLY A 125 6.32 5.32 10.92
CA GLY A 125 7.06 5.45 9.66
C GLY A 125 6.85 4.23 8.76
N THR A 126 6.90 3.04 9.35
CA THR A 126 6.64 1.78 8.64
C THR A 126 5.21 1.73 8.08
N VAL A 127 4.20 2.15 8.87
CA VAL A 127 2.81 2.19 8.40
C VAL A 127 2.64 3.23 7.29
N MET A 128 3.32 4.37 7.37
CA MET A 128 3.32 5.36 6.29
C MET A 128 3.89 4.78 4.99
N ASP A 129 4.96 4.00 5.06
CA ASP A 129 5.52 3.32 3.89
C ASP A 129 4.55 2.29 3.27
N TYR A 130 3.61 1.75 4.06
CA TYR A 130 2.55 0.85 3.60
C TYR A 130 1.33 1.56 3.01
N GLN A 131 1.26 2.90 3.08
CA GLN A 131 0.13 3.66 2.53
C GLN A 131 0.09 3.62 1.01
N TYR A 132 1.26 3.52 0.37
CA TYR A 132 1.39 3.59 -1.08
C TYR A 132 2.01 2.31 -1.65
N PRO A 133 1.60 1.88 -2.86
CA PRO A 133 2.23 0.77 -3.54
C PRO A 133 3.72 1.02 -3.74
N SER A 134 4.50 -0.05 -3.76
CA SER A 134 5.92 0.05 -4.09
C SER A 134 6.10 0.53 -5.54
N ARG A 135 7.24 1.18 -5.81
CA ARG A 135 7.62 1.56 -7.18
C ARG A 135 7.59 0.38 -8.15
N ILE A 136 7.88 -0.83 -7.68
CA ILE A 136 7.86 -2.05 -8.51
C ILE A 136 6.41 -2.38 -8.90
N GLU A 137 5.47 -2.39 -7.95
CA GLU A 137 4.06 -2.64 -8.22
C GLU A 137 3.45 -1.59 -9.15
N GLU A 138 3.75 -0.31 -8.94
CA GLU A 138 3.35 0.76 -9.87
C GLU A 138 3.93 0.53 -11.28
N THR A 139 5.17 0.03 -11.34
CA THR A 139 5.82 -0.27 -12.62
C THR A 139 5.05 -1.33 -13.37
N LEU A 140 4.80 -2.46 -12.71
CA LEU A 140 4.11 -3.60 -13.30
C LEU A 140 2.66 -3.27 -13.65
N TYR A 141 1.97 -2.49 -12.80
CA TYR A 141 0.62 -2.01 -13.10
C TYR A 141 0.57 -1.22 -14.42
N CYS A 142 1.52 -0.32 -14.65
CA CYS A 142 1.57 0.47 -15.88
C CYS A 142 2.12 -0.26 -17.11
N LEU A 143 2.59 -1.50 -16.96
CA LEU A 143 3.00 -2.37 -18.07
C LEU A 143 1.87 -3.33 -18.52
N GLN A 144 0.70 -3.28 -17.87
CA GLN A 144 -0.46 -4.08 -18.27
C GLN A 144 -0.95 -3.70 -19.66
N GLU A 145 -1.55 -4.66 -20.37
CA GLU A 145 -2.20 -4.46 -21.66
C GLU A 145 -3.69 -4.87 -21.57
N PRO A 146 -4.64 -3.95 -21.83
CA PRO A 146 -4.44 -2.56 -22.24
C PRO A 146 -3.87 -1.70 -21.11
N LYS A 147 -3.04 -0.72 -21.47
CA LYS A 147 -2.44 0.21 -20.52
C LYS A 147 -3.52 0.92 -19.67
N PRO A 148 -3.44 0.90 -18.33
CA PRO A 148 -4.45 1.55 -17.49
C PRO A 148 -4.51 3.06 -17.73
N GLN A 149 -5.73 3.63 -17.71
CA GLN A 149 -5.95 5.05 -17.99
C GLN A 149 -5.10 6.00 -17.12
N PRO A 150 -4.92 5.77 -15.80
CA PRO A 150 -4.04 6.63 -14.99
C PRO A 150 -2.58 6.64 -15.49
N CYS A 151 -2.09 5.53 -16.05
CA CYS A 151 -0.75 5.43 -16.62
C CYS A 151 -0.64 6.05 -18.03
N ILE A 152 -1.78 6.34 -18.67
CA ILE A 152 -1.86 7.09 -19.93
C ILE A 152 -1.94 8.59 -19.63
N ASP A 153 -2.80 8.98 -18.69
CA ASP A 153 -3.05 10.38 -18.30
C ASP A 153 -1.86 10.99 -17.55
N HIS A 154 -1.17 10.15 -16.77
CA HIS A 154 0.04 10.50 -16.04
C HIS A 154 1.16 9.55 -16.46
N PRO A 155 1.69 9.68 -17.70
CA PRO A 155 2.73 8.77 -18.20
C PRO A 155 4.06 8.96 -17.47
N VAL A 156 4.13 9.96 -16.58
CA VAL A 156 5.36 10.48 -16.04
C VAL A 156 5.29 10.46 -14.51
N ARG A 157 6.06 9.54 -13.93
CA ARG A 157 6.07 9.20 -12.50
C ARG A 157 6.79 10.27 -11.68
N GLY A 158 6.18 11.43 -11.51
CA GLY A 158 6.77 12.59 -10.81
C GLY A 158 7.89 13.31 -11.58
N TYR A 159 8.44 12.69 -12.64
CA TYR A 159 9.10 13.40 -13.73
C TYR A 159 8.01 14.05 -14.59
N ASN A 160 8.25 15.16 -15.28
CA ASN A 160 7.37 15.67 -16.33
C ASN A 160 8.33 16.06 -17.46
N PRO A 161 8.27 15.47 -18.67
CA PRO A 161 9.27 15.74 -19.71
C PRO A 161 9.20 17.20 -20.18
N ASP A 162 8.07 17.87 -19.99
CA ASP A 162 7.88 19.29 -20.29
C ASP A 162 8.44 20.20 -19.18
N ILE A 163 8.74 19.64 -18.00
CA ILE A 163 9.43 20.32 -16.90
C ILE A 163 10.87 19.81 -16.87
N PRO A 164 11.84 20.56 -17.42
CA PRO A 164 13.23 20.12 -17.41
C PRO A 164 13.70 19.84 -15.98
N ASN A 165 14.37 18.71 -15.77
CA ASN A 165 15.00 18.39 -14.49
C ASN A 165 15.93 19.53 -14.10
N ILE A 166 15.68 20.14 -12.94
CA ILE A 166 16.55 21.17 -12.39
C ILE A 166 17.81 20.44 -11.90
N PRO A 167 18.99 20.66 -12.52
CA PRO A 167 20.22 20.03 -12.06
C PRO A 167 20.52 20.49 -10.63
N ALA A 168 21.12 19.61 -9.81
CA ALA A 168 21.46 19.95 -8.42
C ALA A 168 22.35 21.21 -8.30
N THR A 169 23.06 21.57 -9.36
CA THR A 169 23.85 22.80 -9.48
C THR A 169 23.01 24.09 -9.51
N GLU A 170 21.75 24.00 -9.92
CA GLU A 170 20.76 25.10 -9.94
C GLU A 170 19.92 25.14 -8.66
N LEU A 171 20.11 24.19 -7.76
CA LEU A 171 19.49 24.17 -6.45
C LEU A 171 20.42 24.74 -5.38
N GLU A 172 19.83 25.36 -4.37
CA GLU A 172 20.56 25.81 -3.18
C GLU A 172 19.72 25.66 -1.92
N MET A 173 20.40 25.59 -0.79
CA MET A 173 19.77 25.57 0.53
C MET A 173 19.68 26.99 1.08
N ARG A 174 18.46 27.52 1.24
CA ARG A 174 18.21 28.84 1.85
C ARG A 174 17.18 28.72 2.99
N PRO A 175 17.15 29.67 3.94
CA PRO A 175 16.05 29.77 4.89
C PRO A 175 14.71 29.92 4.15
N SER A 176 13.69 29.20 4.61
CA SER A 176 12.36 29.30 4.04
C SER A 176 11.78 30.70 4.22
N THR A 177 11.04 31.18 3.22
CA THR A 177 10.24 32.42 3.31
C THR A 177 9.02 32.25 4.20
N ILE A 178 8.67 31.01 4.55
CA ILE A 178 7.56 30.68 5.45
C ILE A 178 8.03 30.82 6.91
N PRO A 179 7.31 31.55 7.77
CA PRO A 179 7.65 31.68 9.19
C PRO A 179 7.77 30.31 9.86
N ASN A 180 8.84 30.10 10.63
CA ASN A 180 9.15 28.87 11.37
C ASN A 180 9.41 27.60 10.54
N ALA A 181 9.57 27.69 9.22
CA ALA A 181 9.76 26.52 8.35
C ALA A 181 11.23 26.08 8.14
N GLY A 182 12.20 26.65 8.85
CA GLY A 182 13.60 26.22 8.79
C GLY A 182 14.30 26.54 7.46
N ARG A 183 15.11 25.60 6.95
CA ARG A 183 15.80 25.70 5.64
C ARG A 183 15.15 24.77 4.62
N GLY A 184 15.02 25.25 3.39
CA GLY A 184 14.50 24.48 2.27
C GLY A 184 15.46 24.49 1.09
N VAL A 185 15.16 23.66 0.09
CA VAL A 185 15.85 23.63 -1.21
C VAL A 185 15.09 24.53 -2.17
N PHE A 186 15.78 25.51 -2.74
CA PHE A 186 15.23 26.51 -3.64
C PHE A 186 16.00 26.50 -4.96
N TYR A 187 15.34 26.96 -6.01
CA TYR A 187 16.01 27.31 -7.26
C TYR A 187 16.86 28.57 -7.05
N LYS A 188 18.07 28.59 -7.61
CA LYS A 188 19.01 29.73 -7.52
C LYS A 188 18.52 31.01 -8.16
#